data_AF-A0A3L6J698-F1
#
_entry.id   AF-A0A3L6J698-F1
#
_cell.length_a   1.000
_cell.length_b   1.000
_cell.length_c   1.000
_cell.angle_alpha   90.00
_cell.angle_beta   90.00
_cell.angle_gamma   90.00
#
_symmetry.space_group_name_H-M   'P 1'
#
loop_
_entity.id
_entity.type
_entity.pdbx_description
1 polymer ?
#
loop_
_entity_poly.entity_id
_entity_poly.type
_entity_poly.pdbx_seq_one_letter_code
_entity_poly.pdbx_strand_id
1 'polypeptide(L)'
;MRIKAVLRDTDILKMAAGSKERILAATRKNIDRLINLPSLLKVMGLTVDDRCLLLNTLRETKIHIWFSNDADQHLIYLSENRNAEEAIGYQWQ
;
A
#
# COMPACT_ATOMS: atom_id res chain seq x y z
N MET A 1 3.86 14.54 11.35
CA MET A 1 3.59 13.60 10.25
C MET A 1 2.08 13.39 10.14
N ARG A 2 1.50 13.32 8.95
CA ARG A 2 0.03 13.26 8.77
C ARG A 2 -0.36 11.99 8.02
N ILE A 3 -1.16 11.14 8.66
CA ILE A 3 -1.78 9.98 8.00
C ILE A 3 -2.73 10.52 6.92
N LYS A 4 -2.50 10.11 5.67
CA LYS A 4 -3.26 10.56 4.50
C LYS A 4 -4.42 9.58 4.25
N ALA A 5 -5.52 10.07 3.66
CA ALA A 5 -6.58 9.19 3.18
C ALA A 5 -6.09 8.39 1.97
N VAL A 6 -6.53 7.13 1.88
CA VAL A 6 -6.30 6.26 0.72
C VAL A 6 -7.04 6.83 -0.47
N LEU A 7 -6.31 7.05 -1.56
CA LEU A 7 -6.91 7.48 -2.82
C LEU A 7 -7.62 6.30 -3.47
N ARG A 8 -8.87 6.52 -3.86
CA ARG A 8 -9.74 5.56 -4.54
C ARG A 8 -9.97 6.04 -5.96
N ASP A 9 -10.11 5.10 -6.88
CA ASP A 9 -10.30 5.38 -8.30
C ASP A 9 -11.34 4.40 -8.84
N THR A 10 -12.38 4.92 -9.51
CA THR A 10 -13.48 4.10 -10.03
C THR A 10 -13.02 3.07 -11.03
N ASP A 11 -11.95 3.35 -11.79
CA ASP A 11 -11.46 2.40 -12.79
C ASP A 11 -10.64 1.29 -12.13
N ILE A 12 -9.93 1.59 -11.04
CA ILE A 12 -9.30 0.56 -10.19
C ILE A 12 -10.35 -0.35 -9.57
N LEU A 13 -11.49 0.19 -9.13
CA LEU A 13 -12.55 -0.60 -8.50
C LEU A 13 -13.29 -1.54 -9.48
N LYS A 14 -13.26 -1.24 -10.78
CA LYS A 14 -13.78 -2.12 -11.84
C LYS A 14 -12.85 -3.28 -12.19
N MET A 15 -11.58 -3.22 -11.79
CA MET A 15 -10.62 -4.32 -11.98
C MET A 15 -10.99 -5.51 -11.08
N ALA A 16 -10.63 -6.71 -11.51
CA ALA A 16 -10.86 -7.93 -10.74
C ALA A 16 -10.27 -7.82 -9.32
N ALA A 17 -11.09 -8.15 -8.31
CA ALA A 17 -10.68 -8.06 -6.92
C ALA A 17 -9.46 -8.96 -6.65
N GLY A 18 -8.45 -8.41 -5.97
CA GLY A 18 -7.21 -9.11 -5.66
C GLY A 18 -6.30 -9.42 -6.85
N SER A 19 -6.64 -8.96 -8.07
CA SER A 19 -5.77 -9.19 -9.23
C SER A 19 -4.47 -8.41 -9.14
N LYS A 20 -3.41 -8.92 -9.78
CA LYS A 20 -2.09 -8.27 -9.83
C LYS A 20 -2.21 -6.85 -10.37
N GLU A 21 -3.02 -6.64 -11.39
CA GLU A 21 -3.28 -5.34 -12.03
C GLU A 21 -3.90 -4.36 -11.05
N ARG A 22 -4.93 -4.79 -10.30
CA ARG A 22 -5.60 -3.95 -9.31
C ARG A 22 -4.68 -3.57 -8.15
N ILE A 23 -3.89 -4.53 -7.67
CA ILE A 23 -2.90 -4.29 -6.60
C ILE A 23 -1.86 -3.26 -7.06
N LEU A 24 -1.29 -3.42 -8.26
CA LEU A 24 -0.31 -2.49 -8.80
C LEU A 24 -0.89 -1.10 -9.04
N ALA A 25 -2.10 -1.02 -9.59
CA ALA A 25 -2.77 0.26 -9.84
C ALA A 25 -3.08 1.00 -8.52
N ALA A 26 -3.63 0.30 -7.52
CA ALA A 26 -3.93 0.87 -6.21
C ALA A 26 -2.66 1.35 -5.49
N THR A 27 -1.59 0.56 -5.54
CA THR A 27 -0.28 0.94 -4.99
C THR A 27 0.27 2.19 -5.65
N ARG A 28 0.34 2.23 -6.99
CA ARG A 28 0.88 3.39 -7.73
C ARG A 28 0.10 4.67 -7.47
N LYS A 29 -1.23 4.58 -7.37
CA LYS A 29 -2.08 5.71 -7.01
C LYS A 29 -1.77 6.28 -5.62
N ASN A 30 -1.17 5.47 -4.75
CA ASN A 30 -0.93 5.80 -3.35
C ASN A 30 0.58 5.86 -2.97
N ILE A 31 1.48 5.94 -3.96
CA ILE A 31 2.91 6.20 -3.74
C ILE A 31 3.12 7.49 -2.94
N ASP A 32 4.15 7.51 -2.09
CA ASP A 32 4.59 8.63 -1.26
C ASP A 32 3.50 9.16 -0.30
N ARG A 33 2.67 8.24 0.18
CA ARG A 33 1.62 8.51 1.14
C ARG A 33 1.68 7.51 2.27
N LEU A 34 1.83 8.01 3.49
CA LEU A 34 1.58 7.22 4.68
C LEU A 34 0.08 7.05 4.86
N ILE A 35 -0.40 5.82 4.70
CA ILE A 35 -1.83 5.50 4.70
C ILE A 35 -2.13 4.26 5.54
N ASN A 36 -3.39 4.10 5.91
CA ASN A 36 -3.86 2.92 6.63
C ASN A 36 -3.86 1.67 5.72
N LEU A 37 -3.11 0.64 6.12
CA LEU A 37 -2.95 -0.61 5.38
C LEU A 37 -4.29 -1.34 5.16
N PRO A 38 -5.14 -1.59 6.18
CA PRO A 38 -6.45 -2.21 5.97
C PRO A 38 -7.32 -1.47 4.95
N SER A 39 -7.24 -0.13 4.93
CA SER A 39 -7.99 0.69 3.98
C SER A 39 -7.45 0.55 2.55
N LEU A 40 -6.12 0.44 2.38
CA LEU A 40 -5.50 0.18 1.10
C LEU A 40 -5.88 -1.22 0.56
N LEU A 41 -5.82 -2.24 1.42
CA LEU A 41 -6.21 -3.62 1.08
C LEU A 41 -7.66 -3.68 0.58
N LYS A 42 -8.59 -2.96 1.23
CA LYS A 42 -9.98 -2.86 0.76
C LYS A 42 -10.09 -2.30 -0.67
N VAL A 43 -9.29 -1.30 -1.04
CA VAL A 43 -9.27 -0.77 -2.42
C VAL A 43 -8.79 -1.83 -3.42
N MET A 44 -7.86 -2.68 -3.00
CA MET A 44 -7.35 -3.79 -3.80
C MET A 44 -8.33 -4.98 -3.89
N GLY A 45 -9.42 -4.97 -3.13
CA GLY A 45 -10.33 -6.11 -3.00
C GLY A 45 -9.75 -7.23 -2.14
N LEU A 46 -8.88 -6.88 -1.19
CA LEU A 46 -8.19 -7.78 -0.28
C LEU A 46 -8.63 -7.57 1.17
N THR A 47 -8.48 -8.62 1.97
CA THR A 47 -8.59 -8.56 3.42
C THR A 47 -7.21 -8.47 4.09
N VAL A 48 -7.18 -8.31 5.42
CA VAL A 48 -5.92 -8.30 6.19
C VAL A 48 -5.18 -9.64 6.10
N ASP A 49 -5.92 -10.74 5.95
CA ASP A 49 -5.33 -12.07 5.82
C ASP A 49 -4.63 -12.24 4.45
N ASP A 50 -5.09 -11.50 3.43
CA ASP A 50 -4.50 -11.50 2.10
C ASP A 50 -3.30 -10.56 1.94
N ARG A 51 -2.81 -9.92 3.02
CA ARG A 51 -1.70 -8.96 2.95
C ARG A 51 -0.42 -9.52 2.31
N CYS A 52 -0.21 -10.83 2.42
CA CYS A 52 0.93 -11.50 1.76
C CYS A 52 0.82 -11.46 0.23
N LEU A 53 -0.39 -11.40 -0.34
CA LEU A 53 -0.59 -11.27 -1.78
C LEU A 53 -0.12 -9.89 -2.29
N LEU A 54 -0.38 -8.83 -1.53
CA LEU A 54 0.20 -7.50 -1.79
C LEU A 54 1.72 -7.56 -1.81
N LEU A 55 2.32 -8.11 -0.75
CA LEU A 55 3.78 -8.20 -0.63
C LEU A 55 4.41 -9.03 -1.76
N ASN A 56 3.83 -10.18 -2.07
CA ASN A 56 4.31 -11.04 -3.16
C ASN A 56 4.20 -10.33 -4.52
N THR A 57 3.12 -9.58 -4.74
CA THR A 57 2.93 -8.79 -5.97
C THR A 57 3.97 -7.68 -6.11
N LEU A 58 4.32 -7.03 -5.01
CA LEU A 58 5.26 -5.90 -5.01
C LEU A 58 6.73 -6.33 -4.94
N ARG A 59 7.03 -7.57 -4.57
CA ARG A 59 8.40 -8.09 -4.48
C ARG A 59 9.18 -7.98 -5.79
N GLU A 60 8.50 -8.10 -6.93
CA GLU A 60 9.09 -8.01 -8.26
C GLU A 60 9.20 -6.57 -8.78
N THR A 61 8.84 -5.59 -7.97
CA THR A 61 8.78 -4.18 -8.37
C THR A 61 9.90 -3.37 -7.70
N LYS A 62 10.12 -2.15 -8.17
CA LYS A 62 11.05 -1.19 -7.53
C LYS A 62 10.43 -0.46 -6.33
N ILE A 63 9.29 -0.93 -5.83
CA ILE A 63 8.53 -0.25 -4.77
C ILE A 63 9.03 -0.74 -3.43
N HIS A 64 9.64 0.15 -2.67
CA HIS A 64 10.03 -0.07 -1.29
C HIS A 64 8.81 0.10 -0.37
N ILE A 65 8.79 -0.70 0.69
CA ILE A 65 7.62 -0.83 1.58
C ILE A 65 8.06 -0.64 3.01
N TRP A 66 7.41 0.27 3.72
CA TRP A 66 7.58 0.47 5.15
C TRP A 66 6.28 0.25 5.89
N PHE A 67 6.39 -0.38 7.05
CA PHE A 67 5.28 -0.61 7.97
C PHE A 67 5.54 0.12 9.29
N SER A 68 4.51 0.77 9.80
CA SER A 68 4.55 1.40 11.12
C SER A 68 3.21 1.21 11.82
N ASN A 69 3.24 1.29 13.15
CA ASN A 69 2.03 1.34 13.97
C ASN A 69 1.97 2.69 14.66
N ASP A 70 0.82 3.34 14.60
CA ASP A 70 0.54 4.60 15.30
C ASP A 70 -0.88 4.56 15.86
N ALA A 71 -1.03 4.69 17.19
CA ALA A 71 -2.31 4.68 17.89
C ALA A 71 -3.29 3.59 17.38
N ASP A 72 -2.84 2.32 17.41
CA ASP A 72 -3.57 1.13 16.94
C ASP A 72 -3.88 1.06 15.43
N GLN A 73 -3.33 1.98 14.62
CA GLN A 73 -3.44 1.92 13.18
C GLN A 73 -2.23 1.23 12.56
N HIS A 74 -2.49 0.19 11.77
CA HIS A 74 -1.50 -0.39 10.86
C HIS A 74 -1.33 0.51 9.65
N LEU A 75 -0.14 1.11 9.52
CA LEU A 75 0.19 2.03 8.45
C LEU A 75 1.17 1.40 7.47
N ILE A 76 1.06 1.83 6.22
CA ILE A 76 1.98 1.47 5.14
C ILE A 76 2.43 2.75 4.41
N TYR A 77 3.71 2.81 4.10
CA TYR A 77 4.30 3.79 3.20
C TYR A 77 4.93 3.03 2.02
N LEU A 78 4.69 3.52 0.81
CA LEU A 78 5.12 2.91 -0.44
C LEU A 78 5.88 3.98 -1.25
N SER A 79 7.07 3.67 -1.74
CA SER A 79 7.87 4.62 -2.53
C SER A 79 8.77 3.90 -3.53
N GLU A 80 9.03 4.51 -4.67
CA GLU A 80 10.07 4.05 -5.62
C GLU A 80 11.47 4.57 -5.25
N ASN A 81 11.54 5.52 -4.29
CA ASN A 81 12.77 6.01 -3.69
C ASN A 81 13.02 5.35 -2.32
N ARG A 82 14.10 4.60 -2.19
CA ARG A 82 14.52 3.94 -0.95
C ARG A 82 14.79 4.91 0.20
N ASN A 83 15.23 6.13 -0.08
CA ASN A 83 15.61 7.11 0.93
C ASN A 83 14.54 8.19 1.09
N ALA A 84 13.27 7.82 0.93
CA ALA A 84 12.17 8.77 1.05
C ALA A 84 12.10 9.35 2.48
N GLU A 85 12.12 10.68 2.59
CA GLU A 85 12.13 11.40 3.87
C GLU A 85 10.85 11.19 4.70
N GLU A 86 9.71 10.91 4.02
CA GLU A 86 8.43 10.61 4.68
C GLU A 86 8.30 9.13 5.10
N ALA A 87 9.27 8.27 4.77
CA ALA A 87 9.24 6.86 5.16
C ALA A 87 9.48 6.70 6.66
N ILE A 88 8.62 5.91 7.31
CA ILE A 88 8.72 5.65 8.74
C ILE A 88 8.46 4.17 9.07
N GLY A 89 9.10 3.69 10.14
CA GLY A 89 8.93 2.33 10.65
C GLY A 89 9.86 1.31 10.01
N TYR A 90 9.45 0.04 10.07
CA TYR A 90 10.23 -1.09 9.58
C TYR A 90 10.14 -1.19 8.06
N GLN A 91 11.29 -1.16 7.38
CA GLN A 91 11.38 -1.43 5.95
C GLN A 91 11.33 -2.94 5.69
N TRP A 92 10.35 -3.39 4.90
CA TRP A 92 10.25 -4.80 4.48
C TRP A 92 11.16 -5.10 3.28
N GLN A 93 11.20 -4.20 2.28
CA GLN A 93 12.12 -4.27 1.11
C GLN A 93 12.56 -2.87 0.66
#